data_AF-A0A838V8H0-F1
#
_entry.id   AF-A0A838V8H0-F1
#
_cell.length_a   1.000
_cell.length_b   1.000
_cell.length_c   1.000
_cell.angle_alpha   90.00
_cell.angle_beta   90.00
_cell.angle_gamma   90.00
#
_symmetry.space_group_name_H-M   'P 1'
#
loop_
_entity.id
_entity.type
_entity.pdbx_description
1 polymer ?
#
loop_
_entity_poly.entity_id
_entity_poly.type
_entity_poly.pdbx_seq_one_letter_code
_entity_poly.pdbx_strand_id
1 'polypeptide(L)'
;MRRRVDRERGSASVEQVGISALVALLLIAAIAAVAAGGEIDAGRSLGSAIGRRLACGPHLPDACEHHPLVPAYGWPLARLARVLAPPPQPLPGPAGLPLVPVDFRRCRQPSCAVDAGPHLTASRRRTTAFTEIVDRRSSLGWVELVYWLYRPSLGWEAVRRRGSQADVDAAAGTRVLAGDDPALVPLETLPGRNHYDFPAGERPPWQWQVEGRYPGWSS
;
A
#
# COMPACT_ATOMS: atom_id res chain seq x y z
N MET A 1 -28.05 -34.01 -50.08
CA MET A 1 -27.54 -33.52 -48.79
C MET A 1 -26.04 -33.24 -48.94
N ARG A 2 -25.64 -31.98 -49.22
CA ARG A 2 -24.23 -31.54 -49.34
C ARG A 2 -23.98 -30.50 -48.25
N ARG A 3 -23.11 -30.80 -47.27
CA ARG A 3 -22.59 -29.80 -46.32
C ARG A 3 -21.59 -28.89 -47.05
N ARG A 4 -21.89 -27.60 -47.11
CA ARG A 4 -20.90 -26.57 -47.40
C ARG A 4 -20.00 -26.45 -46.16
N VAL A 5 -18.72 -26.74 -46.32
CA VAL A 5 -17.70 -26.36 -45.34
C VAL A 5 -17.28 -24.96 -45.73
N ASP A 6 -17.79 -23.95 -45.03
CA ASP A 6 -17.24 -22.60 -45.15
C ASP A 6 -15.84 -22.61 -44.51
N ARG A 7 -14.82 -22.46 -45.37
CA ARG A 7 -13.46 -22.17 -44.94
C ARG A 7 -13.41 -20.70 -44.56
N GLU A 8 -13.49 -20.40 -43.27
CA GLU A 8 -13.09 -19.10 -42.74
C GLU A 8 -11.61 -18.87 -43.07
N ARG A 9 -11.33 -18.02 -44.05
CA ARG A 9 -9.99 -17.48 -44.28
C ARG A 9 -9.82 -16.30 -43.33
N GLY A 10 -9.24 -16.56 -42.16
CA GLY A 10 -8.82 -15.50 -41.25
C GLY A 10 -7.80 -14.60 -41.94
N SER A 11 -8.20 -13.38 -42.29
CA SER A 11 -7.29 -12.33 -42.76
C SER A 11 -6.58 -11.74 -41.55
N ALA A 12 -5.57 -12.43 -41.02
CA ALA A 12 -4.62 -11.77 -40.15
C ALA A 12 -3.87 -10.75 -41.01
N SER A 13 -4.06 -9.45 -40.74
CA SER A 13 -3.30 -8.43 -41.46
C SER A 13 -1.81 -8.66 -41.19
N VAL A 14 -0.95 -8.33 -42.17
CA VAL A 14 0.50 -8.53 -42.06
C VAL A 14 1.08 -7.81 -40.83
N GLU A 15 0.42 -6.72 -40.40
CA GLU A 15 0.72 -5.97 -39.20
C GLU A 15 0.45 -6.76 -37.92
N GLN A 16 -0.63 -7.55 -37.90
CA GLN A 16 -1.00 -8.39 -36.76
C GLN A 16 -0.04 -9.57 -36.59
N VAL A 17 0.45 -10.13 -37.70
CA VAL A 17 1.50 -11.15 -37.67
C VAL A 17 2.83 -10.54 -37.19
N GLY A 18 3.16 -9.35 -37.66
CA GLY A 18 4.35 -8.61 -37.24
C GLY A 18 4.36 -8.30 -35.74
N ILE A 19 3.26 -7.79 -35.20
CA ILE A 19 3.10 -7.51 -33.76
C ILE A 19 3.17 -8.81 -32.96
N SER A 20 2.48 -9.88 -33.40
CA SER A 20 2.50 -11.17 -32.69
C SER A 20 3.92 -11.75 -32.64
N ALA A 21 4.66 -11.66 -33.74
CA ALA A 21 6.05 -12.11 -33.81
C ALA A 21 6.97 -11.28 -32.92
N LEU A 22 6.79 -9.95 -32.89
CA LEU A 22 7.56 -9.06 -32.02
C LEU A 22 7.32 -9.36 -30.54
N VAL A 23 6.06 -9.52 -30.13
CA VAL A 23 5.70 -9.88 -28.74
C VAL A 23 6.31 -11.23 -28.36
N ALA A 24 6.22 -12.22 -29.24
CA ALA A 24 6.84 -13.53 -28.99
C ALA A 24 8.36 -13.43 -28.82
N LEU A 25 9.05 -12.66 -29.67
CA LEU A 25 10.49 -12.41 -29.54
C LEU A 25 10.87 -11.72 -28.22
N LEU A 26 10.09 -10.73 -27.80
CA LEU A 26 10.31 -10.03 -26.53
C LEU A 26 10.12 -10.96 -25.32
N LEU A 27 9.11 -11.84 -25.37
CA LEU A 27 8.87 -12.82 -24.31
C LEU A 27 10.00 -13.85 -24.23
N ILE A 28 10.47 -14.36 -25.38
CA ILE A 28 11.60 -15.30 -25.43
C ILE A 28 12.87 -14.63 -24.88
N ALA A 29 13.15 -13.39 -25.27
CA ALA A 29 14.30 -12.65 -24.76
C ALA A 29 14.22 -12.42 -23.24
N ALA A 30 13.02 -12.10 -22.72
CA ALA A 30 12.80 -11.94 -21.28
C ALA A 30 13.01 -13.26 -20.50
N ILE A 31 12.49 -14.38 -21.01
CA ILE A 31 12.68 -15.70 -20.40
C ILE A 31 14.16 -16.09 -20.41
N ALA A 32 14.87 -15.88 -21.52
CA ALA A 32 16.29 -16.16 -21.63
C ALA A 32 17.13 -15.32 -20.65
N ALA A 33 16.81 -14.04 -20.48
CA ALA A 33 17.49 -13.17 -19.52
C ALA A 33 17.29 -13.61 -18.06
N VAL A 34 16.10 -14.08 -17.69
CA VAL A 34 15.83 -14.64 -16.36
C VAL A 34 16.56 -15.97 -16.16
N ALA A 35 16.56 -16.85 -17.16
CA ALA A 35 17.26 -18.14 -17.09
C ALA A 35 18.78 -18.00 -17.02
N ALA A 36 19.35 -16.94 -17.61
CA ALA A 36 20.78 -16.63 -17.57
C ALA A 36 21.24 -15.98 -16.25
N GLY A 37 20.37 -15.85 -15.24
CA GLY A 37 20.72 -15.24 -13.95
C GLY A 37 20.74 -13.71 -13.97
N GLY A 38 20.10 -13.08 -14.95
CA GLY A 38 19.93 -11.62 -14.96
C GLY A 38 19.21 -11.12 -13.71
N GLU A 39 19.63 -9.97 -13.18
CA GLU A 39 19.09 -9.38 -11.97
C GLU A 39 17.57 -9.18 -12.06
N ILE A 40 16.82 -10.06 -11.38
CA ILE A 40 15.36 -10.03 -11.26
C ILE A 40 14.87 -8.69 -10.68
N ASP A 41 15.74 -7.96 -9.98
CA ASP A 41 15.44 -6.66 -9.40
C ASP A 41 15.26 -5.54 -10.44
N ALA A 42 15.92 -5.61 -11.61
CA ALA A 42 15.72 -4.66 -12.70
C ALA A 42 14.35 -4.85 -13.39
N GLY A 43 13.93 -6.11 -13.58
CA GLY A 43 12.59 -6.43 -14.09
C GLY A 43 11.48 -6.06 -13.10
N ARG A 44 11.72 -6.26 -11.80
CA ARG A 44 10.79 -5.87 -10.74
C ARG A 44 10.69 -4.36 -10.58
N SER A 45 11.80 -3.62 -10.69
CA SER A 45 11.80 -2.16 -10.61
C SER A 45 11.06 -1.56 -11.80
N LEU A 46 11.29 -2.05 -13.02
CA LEU A 46 10.56 -1.64 -14.23
C LEU A 46 9.07 -1.98 -14.15
N GLY A 47 8.71 -3.21 -13.75
CA GLY A 47 7.32 -3.61 -13.53
C GLY A 47 6.63 -2.77 -12.45
N SER A 48 7.34 -2.44 -11.37
CA SER A 48 6.81 -1.54 -10.32
C SER A 48 6.65 -0.10 -10.80
N ALA A 49 7.52 0.38 -11.70
CA ALA A 49 7.44 1.71 -12.28
C ALA A 49 6.28 1.82 -13.29
N ILE A 50 6.08 0.80 -14.14
CA ILE A 50 4.95 0.72 -15.08
C ILE A 50 3.63 0.56 -14.31
N GLY A 51 3.58 -0.35 -13.33
CA GLY A 51 2.40 -0.53 -12.49
C GLY A 51 2.04 0.73 -11.71
N ARG A 52 3.04 1.47 -11.22
CA ARG A 52 2.84 2.80 -10.64
C ARG A 52 2.26 3.76 -11.68
N ARG A 53 2.89 3.94 -12.84
CA ARG A 53 2.36 4.85 -13.88
C ARG A 53 0.94 4.51 -14.35
N LEU A 54 0.58 3.23 -14.44
CA LEU A 54 -0.77 2.80 -14.82
C LEU A 54 -1.79 3.04 -13.70
N ALA A 55 -1.43 2.81 -12.43
CA ALA A 55 -2.30 3.09 -11.29
C ALA A 55 -2.43 4.60 -11.02
N CYS A 56 -1.43 5.38 -11.39
CA CYS A 56 -1.34 6.82 -11.15
C CYS A 56 -1.87 7.67 -12.31
N GLY A 57 -1.84 7.16 -13.54
CA GLY A 57 -2.35 7.86 -14.72
C GLY A 57 -3.79 8.40 -14.60
N PRO A 58 -4.73 7.72 -13.92
CA PRO A 58 -6.09 8.24 -13.71
C PRO A 58 -6.22 9.26 -12.58
N HIS A 59 -5.24 9.35 -11.67
CA HIS A 59 -5.28 10.22 -10.51
C HIS A 59 -4.25 11.33 -10.70
N LEU A 60 -4.73 12.54 -11.04
CA LEU A 60 -4.07 13.87 -11.05
C LEU A 60 -2.53 13.89 -10.96
N PRO A 61 -1.84 14.74 -11.75
CA PRO A 61 -0.39 14.66 -12.04
C PRO A 61 0.59 14.49 -10.87
N ASP A 62 0.18 14.75 -9.62
CA ASP A 62 0.99 14.76 -8.42
C ASP A 62 0.77 13.57 -7.45
N ALA A 63 -0.29 12.76 -7.60
CA ALA A 63 -0.71 11.83 -6.54
C ALA A 63 0.30 10.72 -6.20
N CYS A 64 1.26 10.45 -7.09
CA CYS A 64 2.18 9.32 -6.97
C CYS A 64 3.62 9.65 -6.63
N GLU A 65 3.95 10.93 -6.57
CA GLU A 65 5.19 11.39 -5.93
C GLU A 65 4.98 11.63 -4.44
N HIS A 66 3.75 12.00 -4.05
CA HIS A 66 3.42 12.34 -2.69
C HIS A 66 3.18 11.10 -1.81
N HIS A 67 3.54 11.24 -0.53
CA HIS A 67 3.19 10.26 0.49
C HIS A 67 1.66 10.11 0.56
N PRO A 68 1.09 8.88 0.68
CA PRO A 68 -0.37 8.64 0.62
C PRO A 68 -1.23 9.49 1.58
N LEU A 69 -0.67 9.89 2.72
CA LEU A 69 -1.33 10.80 3.67
C LEU A 69 -1.58 12.22 3.12
N VAL A 70 -0.77 12.70 2.18
CA VAL A 70 -0.90 14.06 1.62
C VAL A 70 -2.20 14.23 0.83
N PRO A 71 -2.54 13.38 -0.16
CA PRO A 71 -3.85 13.46 -0.80
C PRO A 71 -5.02 13.11 0.13
N ALA A 72 -4.78 12.38 1.23
CA ALA A 72 -5.83 12.00 2.18
C ALA A 72 -6.18 13.10 3.19
N TYR A 73 -5.20 13.84 3.71
CA TYR A 73 -5.37 14.79 4.81
C TYR A 73 -4.72 16.17 4.59
N GLY A 74 -4.00 16.34 3.48
CA GLY A 74 -3.18 17.52 3.23
C GLY A 74 -1.82 17.51 3.94
N TRP A 75 -0.94 18.40 3.50
CA TRP A 75 0.43 18.52 4.00
C TRP A 75 0.55 18.71 5.52
N PRO A 76 -0.20 19.61 6.18
CA PRO A 76 -0.01 19.87 7.60
C PRO A 76 -0.26 18.62 8.47
N LEU A 77 -1.35 17.89 8.18
CA LEU A 77 -1.71 16.69 8.93
C LEU A 77 -0.84 15.49 8.57
N ALA A 78 -0.41 15.35 7.31
CA ALA A 78 0.55 14.31 6.92
C ALA A 78 1.90 14.47 7.65
N ARG A 79 2.36 15.71 7.84
CA ARG A 79 3.58 16.02 8.60
C ARG A 79 3.41 15.71 10.08
N LEU A 80 2.33 16.16 10.70
CA LEU A 80 2.03 15.84 12.09
C LEU A 80 1.95 14.32 12.32
N ALA A 81 1.30 13.59 11.42
CA ALA A 81 1.22 12.14 11.48
C ALA A 81 2.60 11.46 11.40
N ARG A 82 3.52 12.00 10.61
CA ARG A 82 4.91 11.48 10.57
C ARG A 82 5.64 11.75 11.89
N VAL A 83 5.52 12.95 12.46
CA VAL A 83 6.15 13.29 13.74
C VAL A 83 5.64 12.40 14.88
N LEU A 84 4.32 12.16 14.92
CA LEU A 84 3.67 11.44 16.02
C LEU A 84 3.60 9.92 15.80
N ALA A 85 4.16 9.40 14.70
CA ALA A 85 4.13 7.97 14.39
C ALA A 85 4.87 7.14 15.45
N PRO A 86 4.29 6.05 15.97
CA PRO A 86 4.98 5.18 16.90
C PRO A 86 6.09 4.39 16.16
N PRO A 87 7.21 4.09 16.83
CA PRO A 87 8.20 3.16 16.29
C PRO A 87 7.58 1.76 16.14
N PRO A 88 7.97 0.97 15.13
CA PRO A 88 7.42 -0.37 14.88
C PRO A 88 8.02 -1.42 15.82
N GLN A 89 7.69 -1.36 17.10
CA GLN A 89 8.30 -2.23 18.12
C GLN A 89 7.90 -3.71 17.95
N PRO A 90 8.85 -4.66 17.99
CA PRO A 90 8.51 -6.09 17.93
C PRO A 90 7.80 -6.54 19.22
N LEU A 91 6.79 -7.39 19.08
CA LEU A 91 6.09 -8.06 20.19
C LEU A 91 6.18 -9.58 20.05
N PRO A 92 6.31 -10.34 21.15
CA PRO A 92 6.39 -11.79 21.08
C PRO A 92 5.06 -12.40 20.61
N GLY A 93 5.09 -13.12 19.50
CA GLY A 93 3.97 -13.93 19.00
C GLY A 93 3.80 -15.24 19.79
N PRO A 94 2.73 -16.02 19.54
CA PRO A 94 2.48 -17.29 20.24
C PRO A 94 3.62 -18.32 20.14
N ALA A 95 4.40 -18.28 19.06
CA ALA A 95 5.58 -19.13 18.86
C ALA A 95 6.89 -18.49 19.35
N GLY A 96 6.83 -17.38 20.11
CA GLY A 96 8.01 -16.63 20.57
C GLY A 96 8.69 -15.78 19.51
N LEU A 97 8.19 -15.76 18.27
CA LEU A 97 8.74 -14.93 17.20
C LEU A 97 8.51 -13.44 17.48
N PRO A 98 9.50 -12.55 17.25
CA PRO A 98 9.33 -11.11 17.39
C PRO A 98 8.53 -10.57 16.20
N LEU A 99 7.25 -10.25 16.39
CA LEU A 99 6.36 -9.77 15.34
C LEU A 99 6.28 -8.24 15.32
N VAL A 100 6.50 -7.63 14.16
CA VAL A 100 6.38 -6.18 13.91
C VAL A 100 5.07 -5.87 13.16
N PRO A 101 4.58 -4.61 13.17
CA PRO A 101 3.35 -4.26 12.48
C PRO A 101 3.54 -4.37 10.97
N VAL A 102 2.58 -4.95 10.25
CA VAL A 102 2.67 -5.16 8.79
C VAL A 102 1.38 -4.79 8.08
N ASP A 103 1.47 -4.58 6.77
CA ASP A 103 0.31 -4.42 5.90
C ASP A 103 -0.45 -5.76 5.79
N PHE A 104 -1.62 -5.85 6.43
CA PHE A 104 -2.47 -7.04 6.46
C PHE A 104 -2.91 -7.52 5.06
N ARG A 105 -2.84 -6.66 4.04
CA ARG A 105 -3.17 -7.02 2.65
C ARG A 105 -2.05 -7.84 2.01
N ARG A 106 -0.85 -7.76 2.55
CA ARG A 106 0.37 -8.41 2.02
C ARG A 106 0.94 -9.48 2.96
N CYS A 107 0.65 -9.41 4.25
CA CYS A 107 1.15 -10.33 5.25
C CYS A 107 0.07 -10.65 6.29
N ARG A 108 -0.33 -11.92 6.38
CA ARG A 108 -1.35 -12.44 7.31
C ARG A 108 -0.89 -13.68 8.08
N GLN A 109 0.40 -13.98 8.02
CA GLN A 109 1.00 -15.12 8.71
C GLN A 109 2.15 -14.63 9.58
N PRO A 110 2.37 -15.21 10.77
CA PRO A 110 3.45 -14.76 11.66
C PRO A 110 4.83 -14.77 11.00
N SER A 111 5.12 -15.75 10.14
CA SER A 111 6.41 -15.88 9.45
C SER A 111 6.79 -14.69 8.56
N CYS A 112 5.81 -13.95 8.01
CA CYS A 112 6.10 -12.78 7.19
C CYS A 112 6.21 -11.47 7.99
N ALA A 113 5.90 -11.51 9.28
CA ALA A 113 5.95 -10.36 10.19
C ALA A 113 7.11 -10.41 11.17
N VAL A 114 8.01 -11.38 11.04
CA VAL A 114 9.19 -11.51 11.90
C VAL A 114 10.13 -10.32 11.70
N ASP A 115 10.50 -9.66 12.78
CA ASP A 115 11.45 -8.55 12.79
C ASP A 115 12.81 -8.96 12.18
N ALA A 116 13.39 -8.09 11.38
CA ALA A 116 14.76 -8.24 10.85
C ALA A 116 15.57 -6.94 10.95
N GLY A 117 15.15 -6.02 11.82
CA GLY A 117 15.78 -4.73 12.00
C GLY A 117 15.01 -3.59 11.33
N PRO A 118 15.65 -2.42 11.16
CA PRO A 118 14.95 -1.21 10.76
C PRO A 118 14.30 -1.37 9.39
N HIS A 119 13.09 -0.84 9.25
CA HIS A 119 12.33 -0.74 8.00
C HIS A 119 11.71 -2.03 7.44
N LEU A 120 12.27 -3.21 7.73
CA LEU A 120 11.87 -4.45 7.07
C LEU A 120 11.79 -5.68 8.01
N THR A 121 10.80 -6.52 7.74
CA THR A 121 10.70 -7.89 8.28
C THR A 121 11.70 -8.82 7.60
N ALA A 122 11.95 -10.01 8.17
CA ALA A 122 12.72 -11.09 7.54
C ALA A 122 12.21 -11.49 6.15
N SER A 123 10.90 -11.36 5.90
CA SER A 123 10.27 -11.61 4.60
C SER A 123 10.24 -10.38 3.67
N ARG A 124 11.09 -9.38 3.92
CA ARG A 124 11.20 -8.13 3.13
C ARG A 124 9.88 -7.37 2.98
N ARG A 125 9.00 -7.43 4.00
CA ARG A 125 7.82 -6.58 4.14
C ARG A 125 8.18 -5.32 4.91
N ARG A 126 7.54 -4.20 4.57
CA ARG A 126 7.71 -2.95 5.31
C ARG A 126 6.89 -2.98 6.59
N THR A 127 7.42 -2.38 7.65
CA THR A 127 6.57 -2.13 8.83
C THR A 127 5.50 -1.10 8.46
N THR A 128 4.29 -1.25 8.98
CA THR A 128 3.13 -0.45 8.54
C THR A 128 2.23 -0.06 9.68
N ALA A 129 1.87 1.22 9.75
CA ALA A 129 0.80 1.71 10.60
C ALA A 129 -0.34 2.24 9.71
N PHE A 130 -1.55 1.72 9.92
CA PHE A 130 -2.73 2.29 9.28
C PHE A 130 -3.17 3.50 10.11
N THR A 131 -3.24 4.65 9.46
CA THR A 131 -3.47 5.94 10.11
C THR A 131 -4.90 6.38 9.87
N GLU A 132 -5.56 6.79 10.94
CA GLU A 132 -6.85 7.48 10.94
C GLU A 132 -6.64 8.86 11.59
N ILE A 133 -7.24 9.91 11.01
CA ILE A 133 -7.11 11.27 11.53
C ILE A 133 -8.48 11.93 11.68
N VAL A 134 -8.79 12.32 12.91
CA VAL A 134 -9.98 13.08 13.27
C VAL A 134 -9.56 14.52 13.58
N ASP A 135 -9.70 15.41 12.60
CA ASP A 135 -9.41 16.84 12.77
C ASP A 135 -10.63 17.56 13.36
N ARG A 136 -10.51 18.01 14.61
CA ARG A 136 -11.50 18.80 15.33
C ARG A 136 -10.94 20.18 15.71
N ARG A 137 -9.90 20.67 15.04
CA ARG A 137 -9.24 21.94 15.42
C ARG A 137 -10.20 23.12 15.35
N SER A 138 -11.10 23.14 14.36
CA SER A 138 -12.09 24.21 14.21
C SER A 138 -13.16 24.24 15.30
N SER A 139 -13.47 23.11 15.94
CA SER A 139 -14.54 23.01 16.93
C SER A 139 -14.05 22.80 18.37
N LEU A 140 -12.97 22.06 18.56
CA LEU A 140 -12.45 21.61 19.86
C LEU A 140 -10.95 21.91 20.06
N GLY A 141 -10.27 22.49 19.07
CA GLY A 141 -8.87 22.90 19.18
C GLY A 141 -7.82 21.79 19.10
N TRP A 142 -8.21 20.56 18.77
CA TRP A 142 -7.30 19.41 18.68
C TRP A 142 -7.52 18.55 17.43
N VAL A 143 -6.50 17.76 17.10
CA VAL A 143 -6.53 16.68 16.12
C VAL A 143 -6.14 15.36 16.81
N GLU A 144 -6.92 14.30 16.59
CA GLU A 144 -6.61 12.96 17.10
C GLU A 144 -6.11 12.10 15.95
N LEU A 145 -4.99 11.41 16.19
CA LEU A 145 -4.37 10.48 15.27
C LEU A 145 -4.44 9.09 15.91
N VAL A 146 -5.00 8.13 15.19
CA VAL A 146 -5.06 6.73 15.61
C VAL A 146 -4.21 5.91 14.65
N TYR A 147 -3.21 5.21 15.20
CA TYR A 147 -2.37 4.28 14.46
C TYR A 147 -2.81 2.86 14.78
N TRP A 148 -3.36 2.17 13.79
CA TRP A 148 -3.78 0.79 13.86
C TRP A 148 -2.64 -0.11 13.39
N LEU A 149 -2.10 -0.89 14.32
CA LEU A 149 -0.92 -1.74 14.13
C LEU A 149 -1.37 -3.20 14.07
N TYR A 150 -1.31 -3.81 12.88
CA TYR A 150 -1.68 -5.20 12.69
C TYR A 150 -0.48 -6.14 12.81
N ARG A 151 -0.60 -7.18 13.63
CA ARG A 151 0.34 -8.30 13.72
C ARG A 151 -0.42 -9.61 13.55
N PRO A 152 -0.09 -10.44 12.55
CA PRO A 152 -0.68 -11.77 12.42
C PRO A 152 -0.58 -12.54 13.73
N SER A 153 -1.61 -13.29 14.10
CA SER A 153 -1.79 -14.02 15.38
C SER A 153 -1.93 -13.19 16.66
N LEU A 154 -1.58 -11.91 16.66
CA LEU A 154 -1.78 -11.00 17.79
C LEU A 154 -2.96 -10.03 17.57
N GLY A 155 -3.38 -9.85 16.32
CA GLY A 155 -4.49 -8.97 15.96
C GLY A 155 -4.06 -7.51 15.82
N TRP A 156 -4.91 -6.61 16.31
CA TRP A 156 -4.81 -5.17 16.11
C TRP A 156 -4.55 -4.44 17.42
N GLU A 157 -3.56 -3.56 17.40
CA GLU A 157 -3.29 -2.59 18.47
C GLU A 157 -3.63 -1.18 17.98
N ALA A 158 -4.23 -0.36 18.86
CA ALA A 158 -4.52 1.04 18.58
C ALA A 158 -3.62 1.96 19.41
N VAL A 159 -2.76 2.74 18.75
CA VAL A 159 -1.97 3.78 19.41
C VAL A 159 -2.61 5.13 19.12
N ARG A 160 -3.09 5.81 20.15
CA ARG A 160 -3.72 7.14 20.04
C ARG A 160 -2.73 8.24 20.38
N ARG A 161 -2.76 9.32 19.60
CA ARG A 161 -2.01 10.56 19.82
C ARG A 161 -2.93 11.75 19.60
N ARG A 162 -2.68 12.84 20.31
CA ARG A 162 -3.36 14.12 20.09
C ARG A 162 -2.33 15.20 19.82
N GLY A 163 -2.70 16.11 18.93
CA GLY A 163 -1.96 17.33 18.65
C GLY A 163 -2.88 18.55 18.72
N SER A 164 -2.30 19.68 19.04
CA SER A 164 -2.87 21.02 18.97
C SER A 164 -2.52 21.69 17.64
N GLN A 165 -3.02 22.91 17.41
CA GLN A 165 -2.57 23.73 16.29
C GLN A 165 -1.06 24.03 16.37
N ALA A 166 -0.52 24.28 17.57
CA ALA A 166 0.90 24.52 17.75
C ALA A 166 1.76 23.32 17.35
N ASP A 167 1.28 22.09 17.57
CA ASP A 167 1.98 20.87 17.13
C ASP A 167 1.96 20.74 15.61
N VAL A 168 0.86 21.11 14.94
CA VAL A 168 0.78 21.16 13.48
C VAL A 168 1.80 22.16 12.92
N ASP A 169 1.89 23.34 13.53
CA ASP A 169 2.81 24.40 13.12
C ASP A 169 4.27 23.98 13.36
N ALA A 170 4.56 23.35 14.51
CA ALA A 170 5.89 22.78 14.81
C ALA A 170 6.28 21.66 13.82
N ALA A 171 5.30 20.89 13.34
CA ALA A 171 5.54 19.85 12.35
C ALA A 171 5.77 20.38 10.93
N ALA A 172 5.62 21.69 10.67
CA ALA A 172 5.68 22.25 9.32
C ALA A 172 6.99 21.94 8.58
N GLY A 173 8.13 21.82 9.26
CA GLY A 173 9.41 21.45 8.66
C GLY A 173 9.60 19.95 8.40
N THR A 174 8.67 19.10 8.83
CA THR A 174 8.82 17.64 8.76
C THR A 174 8.75 17.16 7.32
N ARG A 175 9.78 16.41 6.92
CA ARG A 175 9.79 15.70 5.64
C ARG A 175 8.90 14.46 5.73
N VAL A 176 8.11 14.20 4.68
CA VAL A 176 7.23 13.03 4.60
C VAL A 176 7.48 12.30 3.28
N LEU A 177 8.14 11.14 3.34
CA LEU A 177 8.48 10.32 2.17
C LEU A 177 7.79 8.96 2.21
N ALA A 178 7.36 8.46 1.05
CA ALA A 178 6.74 7.13 0.95
C ALA A 178 7.62 5.98 1.49
N GLY A 179 8.95 6.17 1.49
CA GLY A 179 9.94 5.23 2.02
C GLY A 179 10.16 5.29 3.53
N ASP A 180 9.61 6.29 4.23
CA ASP A 180 9.78 6.46 5.69
C ASP A 180 9.09 5.34 6.48
N ASP A 181 9.66 4.99 7.63
CA ASP A 181 9.26 3.86 8.47
C ASP A 181 8.68 4.34 9.82
N PRO A 182 7.54 3.80 10.28
CA PRO A 182 6.68 2.86 9.56
C PRO A 182 6.08 3.48 8.30
N ALA A 183 5.69 2.62 7.35
CA ALA A 183 4.83 3.03 6.26
C ALA A 183 3.49 3.52 6.84
N LEU A 184 3.09 4.75 6.57
CA LEU A 184 1.81 5.27 7.05
C LEU A 184 0.77 5.15 5.93
N VAL A 185 -0.30 4.41 6.18
CA VAL A 185 -1.35 4.14 5.20
C VAL A 185 -2.65 4.79 5.68
N PRO A 186 -3.22 5.78 4.94
CA PRO A 186 -4.49 6.37 5.31
C PRO A 186 -5.60 5.32 5.26
N LEU A 187 -6.28 5.11 6.38
CA LEU A 187 -7.32 4.08 6.49
C LEU A 187 -8.60 4.52 5.76
N GLU A 188 -8.97 5.79 5.87
CA GLU A 188 -10.19 6.39 5.31
C GLU A 188 -10.25 6.26 3.78
N THR A 189 -9.09 6.28 3.12
CA THR A 189 -8.96 6.15 1.67
C THR A 189 -8.53 4.75 1.22
N LEU A 190 -8.40 3.79 2.14
CA LEU A 190 -7.94 2.43 1.83
C LEU A 190 -9.02 1.65 1.05
N PRO A 191 -8.76 1.26 -0.21
CA PRO A 191 -9.76 0.55 -1.02
C PRO A 191 -10.12 -0.80 -0.40
N GLY A 192 -11.42 -1.11 -0.36
CA GLY A 192 -11.91 -2.40 0.11
C GLY A 192 -11.65 -2.69 1.59
N ARG A 193 -11.22 -1.71 2.41
CA ARG A 193 -10.81 -1.94 3.81
C ARG A 193 -11.82 -2.73 4.65
N ASN A 194 -13.11 -2.53 4.40
CA ASN A 194 -14.18 -3.15 5.15
C ASN A 194 -14.56 -4.55 4.63
N HIS A 195 -14.05 -4.95 3.47
CA HIS A 195 -14.43 -6.20 2.80
C HIS A 195 -13.38 -7.30 2.93
N TYR A 196 -12.35 -7.08 3.74
CA TYR A 196 -11.36 -8.10 4.01
C TYR A 196 -11.87 -9.06 5.11
N ASP A 197 -11.77 -10.36 4.83
CA ASP A 197 -12.05 -11.38 5.82
C ASP A 197 -10.87 -11.53 6.79
N PHE A 198 -11.15 -11.67 8.08
CA PHE A 198 -10.14 -11.92 9.11
C PHE A 198 -10.52 -13.14 9.95
N PRO A 199 -9.53 -13.90 10.46
CA PRO A 199 -9.75 -14.92 11.47
C PRO A 199 -10.52 -14.37 12.69
N ALA A 200 -11.19 -15.24 13.43
CA ALA A 200 -12.11 -14.88 14.52
C ALA A 200 -11.48 -14.08 15.69
N GLY A 201 -10.14 -13.99 15.79
CA GLY A 201 -9.44 -13.14 16.78
C GLY A 201 -8.70 -11.94 16.18
N GLU A 202 -8.77 -11.73 14.87
CA GLU A 202 -7.99 -10.70 14.17
C GLU A 202 -8.88 -9.67 13.46
N ARG A 203 -10.18 -9.67 13.76
CA ARG A 203 -11.11 -8.69 13.18
C ARG A 203 -10.70 -7.27 13.56
N PRO A 204 -10.59 -6.34 12.59
CA PRO A 204 -10.20 -4.98 12.89
C PRO A 204 -11.26 -4.25 13.69
N PRO A 205 -10.91 -3.61 14.81
CA PRO A 205 -11.86 -2.80 15.59
C PRO A 205 -12.42 -1.61 14.81
N TRP A 206 -11.68 -1.15 13.80
CA TRP A 206 -12.06 -0.04 12.93
C TRP A 206 -13.00 -0.45 11.79
N GLN A 207 -13.21 -1.74 11.55
CA GLN A 207 -14.00 -2.23 10.43
C GLN A 207 -15.44 -1.72 10.53
N TRP A 208 -15.93 -1.04 9.49
CA TRP A 208 -17.23 -0.37 9.47
C TRP A 208 -17.41 0.79 10.46
N GLN A 209 -16.39 1.17 11.23
CA GLN A 209 -16.44 2.28 12.18
C GLN A 209 -15.81 3.56 11.62
N VAL A 210 -14.81 3.42 10.74
CA VAL A 210 -14.11 4.55 10.13
C VAL A 210 -14.81 4.93 8.84
N GLU A 211 -15.26 6.18 8.76
CA GLU A 211 -15.93 6.74 7.58
C GLU A 211 -14.97 6.82 6.38
N GLY A 212 -15.48 6.51 5.19
CA GLY A 212 -14.67 6.58 3.97
C GLY A 212 -14.45 8.01 3.52
N ARG A 213 -13.21 8.35 3.14
CA ARG A 213 -12.92 9.58 2.42
C ARG A 213 -12.38 9.20 1.04
N TYR A 214 -12.97 9.77 0.00
CA TYR A 214 -12.54 9.57 -1.38
C TYR A 214 -12.11 10.92 -1.95
N PRO A 215 -10.79 11.16 -2.13
CA PRO A 215 -10.31 12.37 -2.77
C PRO A 215 -10.94 12.52 -4.17
N GLY A 216 -11.55 13.67 -4.45
CA GLY A 216 -12.11 13.99 -5.78
C GLY A 216 -13.58 13.60 -6.02
N TRP A 217 -14.28 13.04 -5.04
CA TRP A 217 -15.75 12.99 -5.05
C TRP A 217 -16.27 14.07 -4.11
N SER A 218 -16.68 15.21 -4.67
CA SER A 218 -17.43 16.22 -3.94
C SER A 218 -18.81 15.66 -3.58
N SER A 219 -19.14 15.67 -2.29
CA SER A 219 -20.51 15.68 -1.79
C SER A 219 -21.19 17.01 -2.08
#